data_AF-A0A5D3YEA8-F1
#
_entry.id   AF-A0A5D3YEA8-F1
#
_cell.length_a   1.000
_cell.length_b   1.000
_cell.length_c   1.000
_cell.angle_alpha   90.00
_cell.angle_beta   90.00
_cell.angle_gamma   90.00
#
_symmetry.space_group_name_H-M   'P 1'
#
loop_
_entity.id
_entity.type
_entity.pdbx_description
1 polymer ?
#
loop_
_entity_poly.entity_id
_entity_poly.type
_entity_poly.pdbx_seq_one_letter_code
_entity_poly.pdbx_strand_id
1 'polypeptide(L)'
;MKVSSVVIASQAWVALAGEIGELLSADIVAILIGERPGLRSSDSLSIYMTMRPRLVVVMQAGTCITNICSERLSYSISKSKMTGRRAADSINNTAR
;
A
#
# COMPACT_ATOMS: atom_id res chain seq x y z
N MET A 1 7.65 -17.52 -0.21
CA MET A 1 8.00 -16.20 0.34
C MET A 1 7.94 -16.25 1.85
N LYS A 2 8.86 -15.59 2.54
CA LYS A 2 8.85 -15.43 3.99
C LYS A 2 8.42 -14.00 4.32
N VAL A 3 7.62 -13.83 5.37
CA VAL A 3 7.23 -12.51 5.87
C VAL A 3 8.27 -12.07 6.91
N SER A 4 8.76 -10.83 6.78
CA SER A 4 9.68 -10.22 7.74
C SER A 4 8.90 -9.62 8.94
N SER A 5 9.62 -9.02 9.88
CA SER A 5 9.02 -8.29 11.00
C SER A 5 8.13 -7.14 10.52
N VAL A 6 6.98 -6.95 11.19
CA VAL A 6 6.12 -5.79 10.96
C VAL A 6 6.75 -4.56 11.62
N VAL A 7 6.81 -3.46 10.87
CA VAL A 7 7.31 -2.17 11.36
C VAL A 7 6.14 -1.21 11.49
N ILE A 8 6.02 -0.57 12.65
CA ILE A 8 5.07 0.51 12.90
C ILE A 8 5.87 1.80 13.00
N ALA A 9 5.54 2.78 12.16
CA ALA A 9 6.20 4.08 12.13
C ALA A 9 5.17 5.20 12.23
N SER A 10 5.51 6.26 12.95
CA SER A 10 4.68 7.46 13.09
C SER A 10 5.26 8.59 12.25
N GLN A 11 4.38 9.46 11.73
CA GLN A 11 4.77 10.59 10.86
C GLN A 11 5.61 10.17 9.64
N ALA A 12 5.42 8.92 9.20
CA ALA A 12 6.18 8.34 8.13
C ALA A 12 5.62 8.74 6.76
N TRP A 13 6.50 8.70 5.77
CA TRP A 13 6.18 8.92 4.38
C TRP A 13 6.40 7.62 3.61
N VAL A 14 5.79 7.49 2.44
CA VAL A 14 5.95 6.31 1.58
C VAL A 14 7.43 6.01 1.28
N ALA A 15 8.28 7.03 1.23
CA ALA A 15 9.73 6.90 1.05
C ALA A 15 10.42 6.01 2.09
N LEU A 16 9.86 5.85 3.30
CA LEU A 16 10.40 5.00 4.36
C LEU A 16 10.54 3.53 3.93
N ALA A 17 9.77 3.07 2.94
CA ALA A 17 9.87 1.69 2.43
C ALA A 17 11.27 1.37 1.88
N GLY A 18 11.99 2.37 1.36
CA GLY A 18 13.36 2.19 0.86
C GLY A 18 14.31 1.76 1.97
N GLU A 19 14.36 2.55 3.04
CA GLU A 19 15.22 2.31 4.20
C GLU A 19 14.87 0.99 4.93
N ILE A 20 13.59 0.77 5.22
CA ILE A 20 13.14 -0.46 5.89
C ILE A 20 13.42 -1.70 5.04
N GLY A 21 13.21 -1.60 3.72
CA GLY A 21 13.48 -2.69 2.81
C GLY A 21 14.96 -3.08 2.76
N GLU A 22 15.86 -2.09 2.78
CA GLU A 22 17.30 -2.31 2.81
C GLU A 22 17.75 -2.91 4.15
N LEU A 23 17.29 -2.35 5.27
CA LEU A 23 17.61 -2.85 6.62
C LEU A 23 17.14 -4.28 6.87
N LEU A 24 15.97 -4.65 6.32
CA LEU A 24 15.41 -5.99 6.47
C LEU A 24 15.79 -6.95 5.32
N SER A 25 16.59 -6.50 4.35
CA SER A 25 16.92 -7.25 3.14
C SER A 25 15.66 -7.82 2.44
N ALA A 26 14.60 -7.00 2.35
CA ALA A 26 13.32 -7.41 1.82
C ALA A 26 13.25 -7.22 0.29
N ASP A 27 12.79 -8.24 -0.44
CA ASP A 27 12.56 -8.16 -1.88
C ASP A 27 11.34 -7.30 -2.25
N ILE A 28 10.36 -7.23 -1.34
CA ILE A 28 9.11 -6.47 -1.50
C ILE A 28 8.77 -5.83 -0.15
N VAL A 29 8.43 -4.55 -0.18
CA VAL A 29 7.86 -3.85 0.98
C VAL A 29 6.48 -3.33 0.63
N ALA A 30 5.50 -3.58 1.50
CA ALA A 30 4.17 -3.00 1.43
C ALA A 30 4.00 -2.00 2.58
N ILE A 31 3.73 -0.73 2.28
CA ILE A 31 3.36 0.30 3.26
C ILE A 31 1.86 0.50 3.23
N LEU A 32 1.23 0.36 4.40
CA LEU A 32 -0.14 0.79 4.65
C LEU A 32 -0.07 2.18 5.28
N ILE A 33 -0.66 3.19 4.62
CA ILE A 33 -0.61 4.58 5.08
C ILE A 33 -1.99 5.22 4.97
N GLY A 34 -2.40 5.95 6.02
CA GLY A 34 -3.63 6.71 6.01
C GLY A 34 -3.57 7.82 4.97
N GLU A 35 -4.67 8.00 4.24
CA GLU A 35 -4.79 9.11 3.30
C GLU A 35 -5.21 10.38 4.03
N ARG A 36 -4.95 11.54 3.41
CA ARG A 36 -5.48 12.80 3.92
C ARG A 36 -7.01 12.70 3.95
N PRO A 37 -7.68 13.06 5.07
CA PRO A 37 -9.12 12.99 5.16
C PRO A 37 -9.76 13.83 4.05
N GLY A 38 -10.57 13.17 3.23
CA GLY A 38 -11.36 13.81 2.19
C GLY A 38 -12.65 14.39 2.75
N LEU A 39 -13.42 15.05 1.88
CA LEU A 39 -14.72 15.63 2.25
C LEU A 39 -15.75 14.58 2.70
N ARG A 40 -15.58 13.31 2.29
CA ARG A 40 -16.59 12.25 2.43
C ARG A 40 -16.22 11.10 3.36
N SER A 41 -14.95 10.76 3.49
CA SER A 41 -14.51 9.68 4.38
C SER A 41 -13.15 10.07 4.95
N SER A 42 -13.05 10.02 6.28
CA SER A 42 -11.86 10.37 7.05
C SER A 42 -10.96 9.16 7.35
N ASP A 43 -11.40 7.97 6.95
CA ASP A 43 -10.84 6.68 7.32
C ASP A 43 -10.21 5.91 6.13
N SER A 44 -9.95 6.58 5.01
CA SER A 44 -9.35 5.94 3.84
C SER A 44 -7.87 5.60 4.03
N LEU A 45 -7.49 4.39 3.60
CA LEU A 45 -6.14 3.85 3.65
C LEU A 45 -5.62 3.57 2.22
N SER A 46 -4.31 3.69 2.04
CA SER A 46 -3.59 3.29 0.82
C SER A 46 -2.53 2.22 1.12
N ILE A 47 -2.28 1.34 0.14
CA ILE A 47 -1.17 0.38 0.11
C ILE A 47 -0.21 0.75 -1.02
N TYR A 48 1.04 1.00 -0.69
CA TYR A 48 2.14 1.19 -1.65
C TYR A 48 3.06 -0.02 -1.61
N MET A 49 3.29 -0.65 -2.77
CA MET A 49 4.24 -1.76 -2.88
C MET A 49 5.48 -1.31 -3.64
N THR A 50 6.65 -1.69 -3.12
CA THR A 50 7.95 -1.39 -3.71
C THR A 50 8.73 -2.67 -3.86
N MET A 51 9.12 -2.97 -5.11
CA MET A 51 9.97 -4.11 -5.44
C MET A 51 11.43 -3.67 -5.36
N ARG A 52 12.28 -4.50 -4.76
CA ARG A 52 13.72 -4.24 -4.57
C ARG A 52 13.98 -2.84 -3.99
N PRO A 53 13.36 -2.50 -2.84
CA PRO A 53 13.50 -1.19 -2.20
C PRO A 53 14.96 -0.85 -1.88
N ARG A 54 15.32 0.43 -2.00
CA ARG A 54 16.65 0.98 -1.66
C ARG A 54 16.54 2.39 -1.09
N LEU A 55 17.49 2.77 -0.23
CA LEU A 55 17.54 4.05 0.49
C LEU A 55 17.43 5.29 -0.42
N VAL A 56 18.06 5.24 -1.60
CA VAL A 56 18.22 6.42 -2.50
C VAL A 56 17.23 6.43 -3.66
N VAL A 57 16.33 5.45 -3.72
CA VAL A 57 15.36 5.36 -4.82
C VAL A 57 14.15 6.22 -4.47
N VAL A 58 13.98 7.32 -5.22
CA VAL A 58 12.68 8.01 -5.31
C VAL A 58 11.67 6.97 -5.76
N MET A 59 10.67 6.71 -4.91
CA MET A 59 9.68 5.65 -5.07
C MET A 59 9.23 5.49 -6.52
N GLN A 60 9.71 4.46 -7.19
CA GLN A 60 9.06 3.95 -8.39
C GLN A 60 8.00 2.99 -7.89
N ALA A 61 6.79 3.52 -7.63
CA ALA A 61 5.70 2.74 -7.05
C ALA A 61 5.42 1.49 -7.90
N GLY A 62 5.83 0.34 -7.38
CA GLY A 62 5.54 -0.97 -7.96
C GLY A 62 4.14 -1.38 -7.55
N THR A 63 3.10 -0.74 -8.08
CA THR A 63 1.68 -0.91 -7.72
C THR A 63 1.25 -0.14 -6.47
N CYS A 64 0.12 0.56 -6.60
CA CYS A 64 -0.55 1.30 -5.54
C CYS A 64 -2.05 0.92 -5.52
N ILE A 65 -2.60 0.69 -4.32
CA ILE A 65 -4.04 0.47 -4.09
C ILE A 65 -4.51 1.55 -3.13
N THR A 66 -5.44 2.40 -3.56
CA THR A 66 -5.91 3.55 -2.78
C THR A 66 -7.41 3.46 -2.47
N ASN A 67 -7.91 4.40 -1.66
CA ASN A 67 -9.31 4.53 -1.26
C ASN A 67 -9.85 3.29 -0.54
N ILE A 68 -9.01 2.62 0.26
CA ILE A 68 -9.41 1.47 1.04
C ILE A 68 -10.21 1.98 2.24
N CYS A 69 -11.53 1.84 2.19
CA CYS A 69 -12.46 2.12 3.27
C CYS A 69 -13.77 1.34 3.04
N SER A 70 -14.65 1.34 4.04
CA SER A 70 -15.96 0.67 3.96
C SER A 70 -16.84 1.20 2.82
N GLU A 71 -16.74 2.49 2.51
CA GLU A 71 -17.58 3.18 1.52
C GLU A 71 -17.09 3.04 0.06
N ARG A 72 -15.80 2.75 -0.16
CA ARG A 72 -15.19 2.72 -1.50
C ARG A 72 -14.63 1.35 -1.83
N LEU A 73 -13.45 1.02 -1.31
CA LEU A 73 -12.81 -0.27 -1.55
C LEU A 73 -12.67 -1.05 -0.25
N SER A 74 -13.47 -2.11 -0.11
CA SER A 74 -13.47 -2.93 1.10
C SER A 74 -12.13 -3.63 1.32
N TYR A 75 -11.77 -3.83 2.59
CA TYR A 75 -10.52 -4.49 2.99
C TYR A 75 -10.34 -5.89 2.37
N SER A 76 -11.43 -6.65 2.19
CA SER A 76 -11.37 -7.99 1.60
C SER A 76 -11.01 -7.96 0.11
N ILE A 77 -11.55 -7.00 -0.64
CA ILE A 77 -11.22 -6.80 -2.05
C ILE A 77 -9.78 -6.29 -2.17
N SER A 78 -9.37 -5.34 -1.33
CA SER A 78 -8.00 -4.82 -1.30
C SER A 78 -6.96 -5.91 -1.02
N LYS A 79 -7.23 -6.80 -0.05
CA LYS A 79 -6.39 -7.98 0.23
C LYS A 79 -6.24 -8.89 -1.00
N SER A 80 -7.33 -9.12 -1.72
CA SER A 80 -7.32 -9.95 -2.93
C SER A 80 -6.47 -9.31 -4.02
N LYS A 81 -6.67 -8.01 -4.29
CA LYS A 81 -5.86 -7.22 -5.24
C LYS A 81 -4.37 -7.25 -4.89
N MET A 82 -4.01 -7.02 -3.62
CA MET A 82 -2.62 -7.02 -3.16
C MET A 82 -1.93 -8.37 -3.35
N THR A 83 -2.65 -9.48 -3.19
CA THR A 83 -2.09 -10.84 -3.30
C THR A 83 -2.10 -11.38 -4.73
N GLY A 84 -2.48 -10.57 -5.72
CA GLY A 84 -2.59 -10.99 -7.12
C GLY A 84 -3.72 -11.99 -7.37
N ARG A 85 -4.58 -12.26 -6.38
CA ARG A 85 -5.79 -13.04 -6.56
C ARG A 85 -6.78 -12.16 -7.30
N ARG A 86 -7.18 -12.57 -8.51
CA ARG A 86 -8.31 -11.93 -9.19
C ARG A 86 -9.50 -11.96 -8.24
N ALA A 87 -9.83 -10.81 -7.66
CA ALA A 87 -11.16 -10.59 -7.13
C ALA A 87 -12.07 -10.74 -8.36
N ALA A 88 -12.85 -11.82 -8.42
CA ALA A 88 -13.86 -11.96 -9.46
C ALA A 88 -14.71 -10.68 -9.44
N ASP A 89 -14.64 -9.95 -10.55
CA ASP A 89 -15.46 -8.82 -10.98
C ASP A 89 -16.19 -8.03 -9.88
N SER A 90 -15.68 -6.83 -9.54
CA SER A 90 -16.54 -5.75 -9.05
C SER A 90 -15.85 -4.38 -9.00
N ILE A 91 -16.30 -3.51 -9.91
CA ILE A 91 -16.63 -2.09 -9.70
C ILE A 91 -15.49 -1.04 -9.71
N ASN A 92 -15.50 -0.31 -10.84
CA ASN A 92 -15.24 1.11 -11.03
C ASN A 92 -13.81 1.64 -10.97
N ASN A 93 -13.17 1.56 -12.13
CA ASN A 93 -12.38 2.68 -12.66
C ASN A 93 -13.34 3.87 -12.90
N THR A 94 -13.65 4.64 -11.85
CA THR A 94 -14.27 5.96 -11.98
C THR A 94 -13.39 6.98 -11.28
N ALA A 95 -12.32 7.34 -11.96
CA ALA A 95 -11.80 8.69 -11.91
C ALA A 95 -11.40 9.04 -13.34
N ARG A 96 -12.08 10.05 -13.89
CA ARG A 96 -11.61 10.81 -15.03
C ARG A 96 -10.20 11.33 -14.79
#